data_AF-A0A5N9H599-F1
#
_entry.id   AF-A0A5N9H599-F1
#
_cell.length_a   1.000
_cell.length_b   1.000
_cell.length_c   1.000
_cell.angle_alpha   90.00
_cell.angle_beta   90.00
_cell.angle_gamma   90.00
#
_symmetry.space_group_name_H-M   'P 1'
#
loop_
_entity.id
_entity.type
_entity.pdbx_description
1 polymer ?
#
loop_
_entity_poly.entity_id
_entity_poly.type
_entity_poly.pdbx_seq_one_letter_code
_entity_poly.pdbx_strand_id
1 'polypeptide(L)'
;MFIKIATLRERLHAVILNKGEQGYVTEGLDKELDSLPDSYDRLIEFAEGLASLAMRSDWNYVEPNDIDDIWAEAAPNRPPGQISEIDFDDSARRVEAAFLGSICGCILGKPLEARFTGHEIREALQKIGEWPLNQYVSKRIETVLPRVHRSFPETAREYIRYVAPDDDINYTIMGMLVLERFGPNFTHANMKELWLHHLPISTTFGPERTLLLQSGAESFDSQHRDYFADKGGVGLSGVLVP
;
A
#
# COMPACT_ATOMS: atom_id res chain seq x y z
N MET A 1 -8.38 19.89 -6.91
CA MET A 1 -7.15 20.40 -6.25
C MET A 1 -6.00 19.53 -6.72
N PHE A 2 -5.02 20.08 -7.45
CA PHE A 2 -3.91 19.31 -7.99
C PHE A 2 -2.79 19.13 -6.97
N ILE A 3 -2.08 18.01 -7.04
CA ILE A 3 -0.85 17.78 -6.27
C ILE A 3 0.19 18.81 -6.70
N LYS A 4 0.90 19.44 -5.77
CA LYS A 4 1.93 20.44 -6.11
C LYS A 4 2.97 19.85 -7.06
N ILE A 5 3.38 20.61 -8.07
CA ILE A 5 4.42 20.21 -9.04
C ILE A 5 5.70 19.75 -8.35
N ALA A 6 6.19 20.50 -7.36
CA ALA A 6 7.36 20.11 -6.57
C ALA A 6 7.17 18.73 -5.91
N THR A 7 5.97 18.44 -5.40
CA THR A 7 5.67 17.12 -4.82
C THR A 7 5.65 16.03 -5.88
N LEU A 8 5.12 16.29 -7.08
CA LEU A 8 5.15 15.31 -8.18
C LEU A 8 6.59 14.99 -8.60
N ARG A 9 7.45 16.00 -8.71
CA ARG A 9 8.86 15.85 -9.07
C ARG A 9 9.61 14.94 -8.08
N GLU A 10 9.43 15.17 -6.78
CA GLU A 10 9.99 14.30 -5.72
C GLU A 10 9.49 12.85 -5.84
N ARG A 11 8.21 12.65 -6.20
CA ARG A 11 7.67 11.29 -6.40
C ARG A 11 8.24 10.62 -7.64
N LEU A 12 8.45 11.36 -8.72
CA LEU A 12 9.07 10.81 -9.93
C LEU A 12 10.54 10.43 -9.69
N HIS A 13 11.29 11.22 -8.91
CA HIS A 13 12.64 10.83 -8.46
C HIS A 13 12.63 9.49 -7.71
N ALA A 14 11.67 9.30 -6.79
CA ALA A 14 11.51 8.02 -6.10
C ALA A 14 11.14 6.87 -7.05
N VAL A 15 10.32 7.12 -8.08
CA VAL A 15 9.99 6.11 -9.10
C VAL A 15 11.24 5.72 -9.91
N ILE A 16 12.07 6.69 -10.31
CA ILE A 16 13.33 6.44 -11.03
C ILE A 16 14.26 5.56 -10.18
N LEU A 17 14.40 5.87 -8.88
CA LEU A 17 15.21 5.06 -7.97
C LEU A 17 14.71 3.61 -7.91
N ASN A 18 13.40 3.43 -7.65
CA ASN A 18 12.78 2.10 -7.56
C ASN A 18 12.91 1.33 -8.88
N LYS A 19 12.74 1.99 -10.03
CA LYS A 19 12.95 1.39 -11.36
C LYS A 19 14.38 0.90 -11.53
N GLY A 20 15.37 1.66 -11.06
CA GLY A 20 16.78 1.24 -11.08
C GLY A 20 17.05 0.00 -10.22
N GLU A 21 16.42 -0.06 -9.04
CA GLU A 21 16.46 -1.22 -8.13
C GLU A 21 15.74 -2.45 -8.72
N GLN A 22 14.75 -2.23 -9.59
CA GLN A 22 14.01 -3.26 -10.35
C GLN A 22 14.67 -3.58 -11.71
N GLY A 23 15.92 -3.16 -11.93
CA GLY A 23 16.67 -3.57 -13.12
C GLY A 23 16.40 -2.80 -14.39
N TYR A 24 15.67 -1.69 -14.34
CA TYR A 24 15.45 -0.84 -15.50
C TYR A 24 16.65 0.08 -15.78
N VAL A 25 16.81 0.48 -17.04
CA VAL A 25 17.78 1.50 -17.46
C VAL A 25 17.25 2.87 -17.04
N THR A 26 17.93 3.50 -16.08
CA THR A 26 17.51 4.79 -15.50
C THR A 26 18.57 5.89 -15.58
N GLU A 27 19.71 5.61 -16.21
CA GLU A 27 20.82 6.55 -16.29
C GLU A 27 20.40 7.87 -16.97
N GLY A 28 20.59 8.99 -16.27
CA GLY A 28 20.30 10.34 -16.77
C GLY A 28 18.85 10.80 -16.63
N LEU A 29 17.92 9.92 -16.24
CA LEU A 29 16.51 10.28 -16.07
C LEU A 29 16.28 11.28 -14.92
N ASP A 30 17.13 11.24 -13.90
CA ASP A 30 17.13 12.21 -12.79
C ASP A 30 17.38 13.64 -13.30
N LYS A 31 18.41 13.80 -14.15
CA LYS A 31 18.78 15.09 -14.75
C LYS A 31 17.75 15.54 -15.78
N GLU A 32 17.24 14.60 -16.57
CA GLU A 32 16.16 14.88 -17.51
C GLU A 32 14.95 15.44 -16.77
N LEU A 33 14.50 14.73 -15.72
CA LEU A 33 13.40 15.17 -14.87
C LEU A 33 13.66 16.57 -14.35
N ASP A 34 14.82 16.83 -13.73
CA ASP A 34 15.17 18.15 -13.18
C ASP A 34 15.20 19.28 -14.22
N SER A 35 15.45 18.96 -15.49
CA SER A 35 15.42 19.94 -16.59
C SER A 35 14.01 20.26 -17.11
N LEU A 36 13.01 19.46 -16.78
CA LEU A 36 11.64 19.66 -17.26
C LEU A 36 11.03 20.94 -16.66
N PRO A 37 10.29 21.72 -17.47
CA PRO A 37 9.57 22.88 -16.96
C PRO A 37 8.49 22.44 -15.96
N ASP A 38 8.10 23.36 -15.07
CA ASP A 38 7.00 23.15 -14.14
C ASP A 38 5.65 23.13 -14.88
N SER A 39 5.33 21.97 -15.46
CA SER A 39 4.10 21.68 -16.19
C SER A 39 3.60 20.27 -15.88
N TYR A 40 2.31 20.14 -15.58
CA TYR A 40 1.70 18.82 -15.37
C TYR A 40 1.79 17.95 -16.62
N ASP A 41 1.53 18.51 -17.79
CA ASP A 41 1.55 17.77 -19.06
C ASP A 41 2.94 17.16 -19.30
N ARG A 42 3.99 17.96 -19.11
CA ARG A 42 5.38 17.49 -19.28
C ARG A 42 5.79 16.44 -18.26
N LEU A 43 5.31 16.55 -17.02
CA LEU A 43 5.57 15.54 -15.99
C LEU A 43 4.78 14.26 -16.21
N ILE A 44 3.56 14.33 -16.75
CA ILE A 44 2.75 13.18 -17.13
C ILE A 44 3.42 12.45 -18.31
N GLU A 45 3.79 13.17 -19.37
CA GLU A 45 4.49 12.59 -20.53
C GLU A 45 5.81 11.91 -20.11
N PHE A 46 6.55 12.51 -19.18
CA PHE A 46 7.75 11.88 -18.61
C PHE A 46 7.41 10.60 -17.83
N ALA A 47 6.39 10.66 -16.97
CA ALA A 47 5.95 9.52 -16.16
C ALA A 47 5.47 8.34 -17.02
N GLU A 48 4.77 8.61 -18.12
CA GLU A 48 4.36 7.59 -19.10
C GLU A 48 5.58 6.90 -19.73
N GLY A 49 6.64 7.67 -20.05
CA GLY A 49 7.90 7.13 -20.54
C GLY A 49 8.58 6.14 -19.57
N LEU A 50 8.44 6.36 -18.25
CA LEU A 50 8.98 5.47 -17.23
C LEU A 50 8.33 4.08 -17.23
N ALA A 51 7.10 3.95 -17.73
CA ALA A 51 6.40 2.67 -17.81
C ALA A 51 7.01 1.74 -18.87
N SER A 52 7.63 2.31 -19.91
CA SER A 52 8.19 1.60 -21.06
C SER A 52 9.71 1.47 -21.06
N LEU A 53 10.37 1.72 -19.92
CA LEU A 53 11.83 1.60 -19.84
C LEU A 53 12.30 0.19 -20.19
N ALA A 54 13.42 0.11 -20.91
CA ALA A 54 14.09 -1.15 -21.14
C ALA A 54 14.72 -1.67 -19.84
N MET A 55 14.74 -2.98 -19.68
CA MET A 55 15.54 -3.64 -18.64
C MET A 55 17.02 -3.61 -19.02
N ARG A 56 17.90 -3.54 -18.01
CA ARG A 56 19.34 -3.65 -18.22
C ARG A 56 19.69 -5.03 -18.76
N SER A 57 20.65 -5.09 -19.68
CA SER A 57 21.13 -6.34 -20.28
C SER A 57 21.84 -7.27 -19.29
N ASP A 58 22.26 -6.74 -18.13
CA ASP A 58 22.91 -7.47 -17.05
C ASP A 58 21.95 -7.86 -15.90
N TRP A 59 20.63 -7.68 -16.08
CA TRP A 59 19.65 -8.06 -15.09
C TRP A 59 19.48 -9.59 -15.03
N ASN A 60 19.75 -10.16 -13.86
CA ASN A 60 19.82 -11.62 -13.69
C ASN A 60 18.48 -12.28 -13.31
N TYR A 61 17.42 -11.51 -13.15
CA TYR A 61 16.13 -12.01 -12.70
C TYR A 61 15.11 -11.98 -13.83
N VAL A 62 14.24 -13.00 -13.88
CA VAL A 62 13.08 -13.06 -14.76
C VAL A 62 11.85 -12.73 -13.91
N GLU A 63 11.24 -11.58 -14.16
CA GLU A 63 10.13 -11.04 -13.35
C GLU A 63 8.87 -10.84 -14.21
N PRO A 64 8.22 -11.94 -14.64
CA PRO A 64 7.06 -11.87 -15.51
C PRO A 64 5.84 -11.31 -14.76
N ASN A 65 5.01 -10.56 -15.49
CA ASN A 65 3.74 -10.04 -14.96
C ASN A 65 2.53 -10.82 -15.47
N ASP A 66 2.63 -11.45 -16.64
CA ASP A 66 1.55 -12.26 -17.20
C ASP A 66 1.52 -13.64 -16.56
N ILE A 67 0.32 -14.18 -16.37
CA ILE A 67 0.14 -15.47 -15.71
C ILE A 67 0.81 -16.61 -16.49
N ASP A 68 0.76 -16.60 -17.83
CA ASP A 68 1.34 -17.65 -18.66
C ASP A 68 2.88 -17.62 -18.57
N ASP A 69 3.47 -16.43 -18.55
CA ASP A 69 4.92 -16.25 -18.39
C ASP A 69 5.39 -16.61 -16.96
N ILE A 70 4.59 -16.28 -15.94
CA ILE A 70 4.84 -16.70 -14.56
C ILE A 70 4.85 -18.23 -14.46
N TRP A 71 3.91 -18.90 -15.13
CA TRP A 71 3.89 -20.37 -15.19
C TRP A 71 5.06 -20.95 -15.97
N ALA A 72 5.50 -20.29 -17.03
CA ALA A 72 6.65 -20.71 -17.83
C ALA A 72 7.98 -20.62 -17.06
N GLU A 73 8.14 -19.60 -16.20
CA GLU A 73 9.33 -19.41 -15.35
C GLU A 73 9.29 -20.27 -14.07
N ALA A 74 8.11 -20.77 -13.69
CA ALA A 74 7.99 -21.64 -12.53
C ALA A 74 8.81 -22.94 -12.71
N ALA A 75 9.32 -23.48 -11.60
CA ALA A 75 10.14 -24.70 -11.63
C ALA A 75 9.41 -25.85 -12.36
N PRO A 76 10.04 -26.49 -13.36
CA PRO A 76 9.37 -27.47 -14.23
C PRO A 76 8.91 -28.74 -13.49
N ASN A 77 9.46 -28.98 -12.30
CA ASN A 77 9.10 -30.09 -11.43
C ASN A 77 8.08 -29.71 -10.34
N ARG A 78 7.49 -28.50 -10.40
CA ARG A 78 6.41 -28.10 -9.49
C ARG A 78 5.22 -29.05 -9.66
N PRO A 79 4.63 -29.60 -8.58
CA PRO A 79 3.40 -30.36 -8.67
C PRO A 79 2.24 -29.40 -9.05
N PRO A 80 1.61 -29.54 -10.23
CA PRO A 80 0.55 -28.63 -10.66
C PRO A 80 -0.82 -29.01 -10.07
N GLY A 81 -0.92 -30.22 -9.53
CA GLY A 81 -2.16 -30.77 -8.97
C GLY A 81 -2.28 -30.57 -7.47
N GLN A 82 -3.41 -31.05 -6.96
CA GLN A 82 -3.67 -31.13 -5.54
C GLN A 82 -2.59 -31.95 -4.82
N ILE A 83 -1.95 -31.33 -3.82
CA ILE A 83 -0.87 -31.96 -3.05
C ILE A 83 -1.44 -32.95 -2.02
N SER A 84 -2.62 -32.65 -1.45
CA SER A 84 -3.33 -33.50 -0.51
C SER A 84 -4.82 -33.19 -0.52
N GLU A 85 -5.64 -34.11 -0.02
CA GLU A 85 -7.02 -33.81 0.37
C GLU A 85 -7.04 -32.65 1.39
N ILE A 86 -8.09 -31.83 1.31
CA ILE A 86 -8.30 -30.70 2.22
C ILE A 86 -9.30 -31.14 3.27
N ASP A 87 -8.85 -31.25 4.51
CA ASP A 87 -9.72 -31.30 5.67
C ASP A 87 -10.12 -29.86 6.01
N PHE A 88 -11.40 -29.53 5.82
CA PHE A 88 -11.90 -28.18 6.07
C PHE A 88 -11.88 -27.79 7.55
N ASP A 89 -12.05 -28.75 8.47
CA ASP A 89 -12.01 -28.47 9.91
C ASP A 89 -10.58 -28.19 10.38
N ASP A 90 -9.60 -28.93 9.86
CA ASP A 90 -8.18 -28.64 10.09
C ASP A 90 -7.75 -27.33 9.41
N SER A 91 -8.20 -27.10 8.17
CA SER A 91 -7.92 -25.87 7.43
C SER A 91 -8.45 -24.64 8.15
N ALA A 92 -9.70 -24.67 8.62
CA ALA A 92 -10.29 -23.57 9.39
C ALA A 92 -9.48 -23.24 10.64
N ARG A 93 -9.08 -24.25 11.42
CA ARG A 93 -8.22 -24.06 12.61
C ARG A 93 -6.85 -23.45 12.25
N ARG A 94 -6.26 -23.86 11.13
CA ARG A 94 -4.98 -23.29 10.66
C ARG A 94 -5.10 -21.86 10.18
N VAL A 95 -6.17 -21.53 9.46
CA VAL A 95 -6.44 -20.16 8.99
C VAL A 95 -6.67 -19.23 10.17
N GLU A 96 -7.44 -19.66 11.17
CA GLU A 96 -7.63 -18.90 12.42
C GLU A 96 -6.28 -18.68 13.13
N ALA A 97 -5.48 -19.73 13.30
CA ALA A 97 -4.16 -19.62 13.91
C ALA A 97 -3.22 -18.70 13.10
N ALA A 98 -3.28 -18.74 11.77
CA ALA A 98 -2.48 -17.89 10.90
C ALA A 98 -2.90 -16.41 11.03
N PHE A 99 -4.20 -16.12 11.09
CA PHE A 99 -4.70 -14.76 11.30
C PHE A 99 -4.35 -14.21 12.69
N LEU A 100 -4.53 -15.00 13.75
CA LEU A 100 -4.08 -14.60 15.09
C LEU A 100 -2.56 -14.44 15.17
N GLY A 101 -1.82 -15.28 14.43
CA GLY A 101 -0.37 -15.19 14.29
C GLY A 101 0.07 -13.91 13.60
N SER A 102 -0.59 -13.50 12.52
CA SER A 102 -0.28 -12.24 11.83
C SER A 102 -0.56 -11.03 12.73
N ILE A 103 -1.67 -11.03 13.48
CA ILE A 103 -1.97 -10.01 14.49
C ILE A 103 -0.83 -9.89 15.52
N CYS A 104 -0.39 -11.02 16.08
CA CYS A 104 0.73 -11.04 17.03
C CYS A 104 2.02 -10.49 16.38
N GLY A 105 2.28 -10.89 15.13
CA GLY A 105 3.43 -10.44 14.34
C GLY A 105 3.45 -8.94 14.10
N CYS A 106 2.32 -8.35 13.64
CA CYS A 106 2.21 -6.91 13.43
C CYS A 106 2.48 -6.14 14.72
N ILE A 107 1.85 -6.52 15.84
CA ILE A 107 2.06 -5.82 17.12
C ILE A 107 3.51 -5.97 17.63
N LEU A 108 4.13 -7.13 17.40
CA LEU A 108 5.54 -7.36 17.74
C LEU A 108 6.49 -6.45 16.95
N GLY A 109 6.25 -6.32 15.63
CA GLY A 109 7.08 -5.53 14.72
C GLY A 109 6.90 -4.02 14.87
N LYS A 110 5.67 -3.57 15.18
CA LYS A 110 5.26 -2.16 15.14
C LYS A 110 6.20 -1.19 15.84
N PRO A 111 6.67 -1.44 17.08
CA PRO A 111 7.63 -0.56 17.75
C PRO A 111 8.91 -0.26 16.94
N LEU A 112 9.32 -1.20 16.10
CA LEU A 112 10.59 -1.19 15.35
C LEU A 112 10.42 -0.77 13.88
N GLU A 113 9.21 -0.46 13.42
CA GLU A 113 8.89 0.09 12.08
C GLU A 113 9.35 1.54 11.93
N ALA A 114 10.65 1.75 12.10
CA ALA A 114 11.30 3.04 12.00
C ALA A 114 12.59 2.95 11.19
N ARG A 115 12.64 2.05 10.18
CA ARG A 115 13.77 1.88 9.24
C ARG A 115 15.08 1.51 9.94
N PHE A 116 15.04 0.48 10.77
CA PHE A 116 16.25 -0.07 11.39
C PHE A 116 16.76 -1.28 10.62
N THR A 117 18.07 -1.45 10.60
CA THR A 117 18.71 -2.71 10.24
C THR A 117 18.55 -3.73 11.37
N GLY A 118 18.66 -5.02 11.04
CA GLY A 118 18.66 -6.08 12.06
C GLY A 118 19.81 -5.95 13.06
N HIS A 119 20.94 -5.34 12.67
CA HIS A 119 22.06 -5.09 13.57
C HIS A 119 21.73 -4.02 14.61
N GLU A 120 21.15 -2.89 14.20
CA GLU A 120 20.72 -1.83 15.12
C GLU A 120 19.68 -2.34 16.14
N ILE A 121 18.71 -3.14 15.68
CA ILE A 121 17.70 -3.76 16.55
C ILE A 121 18.38 -4.69 17.56
N ARG A 122 19.30 -5.54 17.11
CA ARG A 122 20.03 -6.47 17.97
C ARG A 122 20.85 -5.74 19.03
N GLU A 123 21.61 -4.72 18.65
CA GLU A 123 22.41 -3.94 19.59
C GLU A 123 21.55 -3.24 20.64
N ALA A 124 20.41 -2.68 20.23
CA ALA A 124 19.47 -2.04 21.16
C ALA A 124 18.90 -3.05 22.16
N LEU A 125 18.48 -4.23 21.69
CA LEU A 125 17.98 -5.30 22.55
C LEU A 125 19.05 -5.80 23.54
N GLN A 126 20.32 -5.90 23.11
CA GLN A 126 21.44 -6.24 24.00
C GLN A 126 21.64 -5.19 25.09
N LYS A 127 21.58 -3.89 24.76
CA LYS A 127 21.73 -2.79 25.74
C LYS A 127 20.66 -2.82 26.84
N ILE A 128 19.45 -3.31 26.53
CA ILE A 128 18.38 -3.48 27.53
C ILE A 128 18.32 -4.90 28.13
N GLY A 129 19.20 -5.82 27.72
CA GLY A 129 19.23 -7.20 28.22
C GLY A 129 18.05 -8.05 27.76
N GLU A 130 17.45 -7.74 26.61
CA GLU A 130 16.29 -8.47 26.03
C GLU A 130 16.64 -9.16 24.69
N TRP A 131 17.92 -9.41 24.43
CA TRP A 131 18.38 -10.26 23.32
C TRP A 131 18.68 -11.69 23.80
N PRO A 132 18.24 -12.75 23.07
CA PRO A 132 17.36 -12.72 21.91
C PRO A 132 15.94 -12.31 22.30
N LEU A 133 15.23 -11.66 21.37
CA LEU A 133 13.84 -11.25 21.59
C LEU A 133 12.96 -12.48 21.74
N ASN A 134 12.29 -12.62 22.88
CA ASN A 134 11.41 -13.75 23.20
C ASN A 134 10.00 -13.33 23.65
N GLN A 135 9.72 -12.02 23.59
CA GLN A 135 8.48 -11.36 23.99
C GLN A 135 8.27 -10.11 23.12
N TYR A 136 7.13 -9.43 23.29
CA TYR A 136 6.91 -8.11 22.70
C TYR A 136 7.98 -7.10 23.12
N VAL A 137 8.24 -6.12 22.24
CA VAL A 137 9.27 -5.11 22.44
C VAL A 137 8.94 -4.24 23.65
N SER A 138 9.84 -4.27 24.63
CA SER A 138 9.78 -3.48 25.86
C SER A 138 9.81 -1.98 25.59
N LYS A 139 9.07 -1.19 26.38
CA LYS A 139 9.16 0.28 26.35
C LYS A 139 10.57 0.81 26.60
N ARG A 140 11.42 0.01 27.26
CA ARG A 140 12.83 0.34 27.53
C ARG A 140 13.64 0.53 26.25
N ILE A 141 13.19 0.00 25.10
CA ILE A 141 13.89 0.15 23.84
C ILE A 141 14.02 1.62 23.41
N GLU A 142 13.07 2.48 23.79
CA GLU A 142 13.07 3.91 23.46
C GLU A 142 14.24 4.65 24.12
N THR A 143 14.81 4.14 25.21
CA THR A 143 15.96 4.75 25.86
C THR A 143 17.29 4.47 25.14
N VAL A 144 17.29 3.56 24.17
CA VAL A 144 18.51 3.09 23.48
C VAL A 144 18.44 3.20 21.96
N LEU A 145 17.23 3.30 21.39
CA LEU A 145 17.03 3.60 19.96
C LEU A 145 16.85 5.11 19.75
N PRO A 146 17.33 5.66 18.62
CA PRO A 146 17.20 7.09 18.33
C PRO A 146 15.77 7.52 17.96
N ARG A 147 14.90 6.56 17.63
CA ARG A 147 13.52 6.76 17.22
C ARG A 147 12.71 5.48 17.41
N VAL A 148 11.39 5.61 17.48
CA VAL A 148 10.43 4.50 17.51
C VAL A 148 9.28 4.83 16.57
N HIS A 149 8.50 3.82 16.18
CA HIS A 149 7.31 4.05 15.36
C HIS A 149 6.27 4.91 16.09
N ARG A 150 5.44 5.66 15.35
CA ARG A 150 4.42 6.56 15.92
C ARG A 150 3.40 5.86 16.84
N SER A 151 3.13 4.58 16.61
CA SER A 151 2.23 3.77 17.44
C SER A 151 2.90 3.19 18.69
N PHE A 152 4.18 3.47 18.93
CA PHE A 152 4.90 2.97 20.10
C PHE A 152 4.18 3.17 21.45
N PRO A 153 3.51 4.31 21.72
CA PRO A 153 2.77 4.53 22.97
C PRO A 153 1.62 3.54 23.24
N GLU A 154 1.18 2.78 22.23
CA GLU A 154 0.13 1.75 22.36
C GLU A 154 0.62 0.33 21.99
N THR A 155 1.81 0.18 21.38
CA THR A 155 2.33 -1.11 20.88
C THR A 155 3.55 -1.65 21.61
N ALA A 156 4.19 -0.88 22.49
CA ALA A 156 5.23 -1.44 23.37
C ALA A 156 4.60 -2.40 24.39
N ARG A 157 5.31 -3.47 24.76
CA ARG A 157 4.82 -4.58 25.60
C ARG A 157 4.01 -4.12 26.82
N GLU A 158 4.49 -3.12 27.54
CA GLU A 158 3.86 -2.61 28.76
C GLU A 158 2.60 -1.76 28.51
N TYR A 159 2.35 -1.36 27.27
CA TYR A 159 1.24 -0.50 26.85
C TYR A 159 0.16 -1.22 26.05
N ILE A 160 0.44 -2.43 25.54
CA ILE A 160 -0.52 -3.19 24.73
C ILE A 160 -1.81 -3.43 25.53
N ARG A 161 -2.93 -2.95 24.98
CA ARG A 161 -4.30 -3.16 25.49
C ARG A 161 -5.23 -3.77 24.44
N TYR A 162 -4.91 -3.57 23.17
CA TYR A 162 -5.68 -3.96 22.01
C TYR A 162 -4.72 -4.03 20.80
N VAL A 163 -5.23 -4.53 19.67
CA VAL A 163 -4.50 -4.53 18.40
C VAL A 163 -4.55 -3.12 17.80
N ALA A 164 -3.41 -2.46 17.68
CA ALA A 164 -3.32 -1.17 17.01
C ALA A 164 -3.61 -1.34 15.50
N PRO A 165 -4.29 -0.38 14.84
CA PRO A 165 -4.56 -0.44 13.41
C PRO A 165 -3.28 -0.58 12.57
N ASP A 166 -3.31 -1.47 11.59
CA ASP A 166 -2.16 -1.83 10.75
C ASP A 166 -2.65 -2.27 9.36
N ASP A 167 -1.92 -1.93 8.30
CA ASP A 167 -2.34 -2.27 6.93
C ASP A 167 -2.35 -3.78 6.66
N ASP A 168 -1.41 -4.54 7.24
CA ASP A 168 -1.40 -6.01 7.13
C ASP A 168 -2.71 -6.64 7.63
N ILE A 169 -3.27 -6.08 8.71
CA ILE A 169 -4.53 -6.57 9.32
C ILE A 169 -5.75 -5.96 8.63
N ASN A 170 -5.71 -4.66 8.34
CA ASN A 170 -6.85 -3.96 7.72
C ASN A 170 -7.19 -4.56 6.36
N TYR A 171 -6.19 -4.82 5.49
CA TYR A 171 -6.45 -5.40 4.17
C TYR A 171 -6.87 -6.87 4.23
N THR A 172 -6.38 -7.63 5.22
CA THR A 172 -6.88 -8.99 5.48
C THR A 172 -8.37 -8.95 5.85
N ILE A 173 -8.78 -8.02 6.73
CA ILE A 173 -10.20 -7.81 7.06
C ILE A 173 -11.00 -7.34 5.84
N MET A 174 -10.45 -6.46 4.99
CA MET A 174 -11.12 -6.08 3.73
C MET A 174 -11.34 -7.28 2.81
N GLY A 175 -10.36 -8.20 2.72
CA GLY A 175 -10.49 -9.45 1.98
C GLY A 175 -11.60 -10.36 2.52
N MET A 176 -11.76 -10.42 3.84
CA MET A 176 -12.86 -11.17 4.45
C MET A 176 -14.22 -10.51 4.17
N LEU A 177 -14.32 -9.19 4.34
CA LEU A 177 -15.55 -8.44 4.12
C LEU A 177 -16.04 -8.50 2.66
N VAL A 178 -15.12 -8.49 1.67
CA VAL A 178 -15.54 -8.63 0.27
C VAL A 178 -16.13 -10.00 -0.02
N LEU A 179 -15.56 -11.06 0.54
CA LEU A 179 -16.07 -12.41 0.39
C LEU A 179 -17.41 -12.58 1.10
N GLU A 180 -17.56 -12.05 2.31
CA GLU A 180 -18.82 -12.10 3.06
C GLU A 180 -19.95 -11.33 2.35
N ARG A 181 -19.65 -10.17 1.77
CA ARG A 181 -20.66 -9.30 1.17
C ARG A 181 -21.01 -9.66 -0.27
N PHE A 182 -20.02 -10.08 -1.06
CA PHE A 182 -20.17 -10.26 -2.52
C PHE A 182 -19.84 -11.67 -3.01
N GLY A 183 -19.32 -12.53 -2.13
CA GLY A 183 -18.91 -13.89 -2.50
C GLY A 183 -17.62 -13.95 -3.32
N PRO A 184 -17.19 -15.15 -3.75
CA PRO A 184 -15.91 -15.35 -4.44
C PRO A 184 -15.85 -14.75 -5.86
N ASN A 185 -16.99 -14.37 -6.43
CA ASN A 185 -17.08 -13.76 -7.76
C ASN A 185 -17.16 -12.22 -7.70
N PHE A 186 -16.63 -11.61 -6.64
CA PHE A 186 -16.62 -10.16 -6.49
C PHE A 186 -15.84 -9.50 -7.63
N THR A 187 -16.18 -8.24 -7.90
CA THR A 187 -15.56 -7.44 -8.97
C THR A 187 -14.67 -6.33 -8.41
N HIS A 188 -13.85 -5.71 -9.26
CA HIS A 188 -13.11 -4.50 -8.89
C HIS A 188 -14.03 -3.36 -8.40
N ALA A 189 -15.26 -3.27 -8.91
CA ALA A 189 -16.24 -2.30 -8.44
C ALA A 189 -16.66 -2.56 -6.99
N ASN A 190 -16.81 -3.83 -6.59
CA ASN A 190 -17.12 -4.21 -5.21
C ASN A 190 -15.97 -3.90 -4.25
N MET A 191 -14.72 -4.12 -4.68
CA MET A 191 -13.53 -3.73 -3.91
C MET A 191 -13.45 -2.20 -3.73
N LYS A 192 -13.65 -1.44 -4.82
CA LYS A 192 -13.70 0.03 -4.78
C LYS A 192 -14.76 0.52 -3.78
N GLU A 193 -15.96 -0.06 -3.83
CA GLU A 193 -17.05 0.26 -2.90
C GLU A 193 -16.62 0.03 -1.44
N LEU A 194 -16.05 -1.13 -1.12
CA LEU A 194 -15.58 -1.41 0.25
C LEU A 194 -14.48 -0.46 0.71
N TRP A 195 -13.51 -0.18 -0.14
CA TRP A 195 -12.43 0.76 0.21
C TRP A 195 -12.98 2.14 0.53
N LEU A 196 -13.95 2.64 -0.26
CA LEU A 196 -14.60 3.93 0.00
C LEU A 196 -15.34 3.99 1.34
N HIS A 197 -15.92 2.87 1.78
CA HIS A 197 -16.67 2.81 3.03
C HIS A 197 -15.81 2.55 4.27
N HIS A 198 -14.67 1.87 4.12
CA HIS A 198 -13.93 1.31 5.26
C HIS A 198 -12.48 1.76 5.37
N LEU A 199 -11.87 2.32 4.33
CA LEU A 199 -10.47 2.75 4.36
C LEU A 199 -10.36 4.28 4.41
N PRO A 200 -10.06 4.86 5.59
CA PRO A 200 -9.70 6.27 5.67
C PRO A 200 -8.51 6.59 4.77
N ILE A 201 -8.61 7.67 4.00
CA ILE A 201 -7.53 8.11 3.09
C ILE A 201 -6.21 8.36 3.84
N SER A 202 -6.27 8.75 5.12
CA SER A 202 -5.10 9.00 5.96
C SER A 202 -4.35 7.72 6.37
N THR A 203 -4.94 6.54 6.20
CA THR A 203 -4.38 5.24 6.58
C THR A 203 -3.98 4.37 5.39
N THR A 204 -4.17 4.84 4.16
CA THR A 204 -3.74 4.16 2.92
C THR A 204 -2.47 4.75 2.38
N PHE A 205 -1.68 3.98 1.64
CA PHE A 205 -0.43 4.40 1.01
C PHE A 205 -0.47 4.10 -0.49
N GLY A 206 0.47 4.64 -1.26
CA GLY A 206 0.68 4.24 -2.66
C GLY A 206 -0.58 4.22 -3.55
N PRO A 207 -0.82 3.13 -4.30
CA PRO A 207 -1.95 2.97 -5.22
C PRO A 207 -3.32 3.17 -4.58
N GLU A 208 -3.53 2.69 -3.36
CA GLU A 208 -4.84 2.68 -2.70
C GLU A 208 -5.28 4.10 -2.34
N ARG A 209 -4.34 4.91 -1.86
CA ARG A 209 -4.60 6.34 -1.61
C ARG A 209 -4.97 7.06 -2.91
N THR A 210 -4.25 6.77 -4.00
CA THR A 210 -4.53 7.36 -5.32
C THR A 210 -5.92 6.97 -5.81
N LEU A 211 -6.27 5.68 -5.73
CA LEU A 211 -7.59 5.19 -6.14
C LEU A 211 -8.72 5.79 -5.30
N LEU A 212 -8.56 5.94 -3.99
CA LEU A 212 -9.57 6.59 -3.14
C LEU A 212 -9.74 8.07 -3.48
N LEU A 213 -8.65 8.80 -3.73
CA LEU A 213 -8.71 10.21 -4.14
C LEU A 213 -9.38 10.37 -5.51
N GLN A 214 -9.02 9.51 -6.46
CA GLN A 214 -9.65 9.49 -7.79
C GLN A 214 -11.14 9.17 -7.67
N SER A 215 -11.51 8.14 -6.90
CA SER A 215 -12.90 7.75 -6.67
C SER A 215 -13.72 8.87 -6.02
N GLY A 216 -13.12 9.61 -5.09
CA GLY A 216 -13.72 10.81 -4.51
C GLY A 216 -13.89 11.93 -5.55
N ALA A 217 -12.94 12.11 -6.45
CA ALA A 217 -13.04 13.10 -7.53
C ALA A 217 -14.12 12.73 -8.56
N GLU A 218 -14.21 11.47 -8.97
CA GLU A 218 -15.25 10.95 -9.87
C GLU A 218 -16.66 11.15 -9.30
N SER A 219 -16.81 11.21 -7.97
CA SER A 219 -18.13 11.46 -7.35
C SER A 219 -18.73 12.82 -7.73
N PHE A 220 -17.93 13.81 -8.11
CA PHE A 220 -18.42 15.11 -8.59
C PHE A 220 -19.10 15.00 -9.97
N ASP A 221 -18.75 13.99 -10.78
CA ASP A 221 -19.32 13.81 -12.11
C ASP A 221 -20.76 13.29 -12.08
N SER A 222 -21.21 12.80 -10.91
CA SER A 222 -22.58 12.30 -10.69
C SER A 222 -23.66 13.40 -10.75
N GLN A 223 -23.28 14.68 -10.63
CA GLN A 223 -24.20 15.81 -10.69
C GLN A 223 -23.98 16.60 -11.98
N HIS A 224 -24.89 16.40 -12.93
CA HIS A 224 -24.88 17.16 -14.19
C HIS A 224 -25.51 18.54 -14.03
N ARG A 225 -25.25 19.43 -14.99
CA ARG A 225 -25.79 20.81 -15.01
C ARG A 225 -27.29 20.88 -14.72
N ASP A 226 -28.06 19.94 -15.28
CA ASP A 226 -29.53 19.90 -15.14
C ASP A 226 -29.98 19.61 -13.71
N TYR A 227 -29.20 18.83 -12.94
CA TYR A 227 -29.46 18.58 -11.52
C TYR A 227 -29.40 19.88 -10.70
N PHE A 228 -28.43 20.75 -11.00
CA PHE A 228 -28.32 22.06 -10.34
C PHE A 228 -29.45 23.02 -10.76
N ALA A 229 -30.00 22.89 -11.96
CA ALA A 229 -31.14 23.69 -12.39
C ALA A 229 -32.45 23.26 -11.69
N ASP A 230 -32.64 21.95 -11.46
CA ASP A 230 -33.84 21.41 -10.80
C ASP A 230 -33.79 21.54 -9.26
N LYS A 231 -32.60 21.51 -8.66
CA LYS A 231 -32.41 21.50 -7.20
C LYS A 231 -31.69 22.71 -6.61
N GLY A 232 -31.04 23.54 -7.43
CA GLY A 232 -30.19 24.63 -6.97
C GLY A 232 -30.91 25.96 -6.79
N GLY A 233 -31.10 26.34 -5.51
CA GLY A 233 -31.17 27.73 -5.04
C GLY A 233 -32.50 28.49 -5.25
N VAL A 234 -32.99 29.13 -4.19
CA VAL A 234 -34.02 30.20 -4.19
C VAL A 234 -33.54 31.51 -4.87
N GLY A 235 -32.53 31.43 -5.76
CA GLY A 235 -32.04 32.56 -6.53
C GLY A 235 -33.03 32.87 -7.65
N LEU A 236 -33.53 34.11 -7.67
CA LEU A 236 -34.55 34.60 -8.60
C LEU A 236 -34.35 34.06 -10.03
N SER A 237 -35.23 33.14 -10.42
CA SER A 237 -35.42 32.65 -11.77
C SER A 237 -35.97 33.78 -12.64
N GLY A 238 -35.09 34.69 -13.09
CA GLY A 238 -35.55 35.86 -13.85
C GLY A 238 -34.49 36.77 -14.47
N VAL A 239 -33.19 36.44 -14.45
CA VAL A 239 -32.17 37.24 -15.15
C VAL A 239 -31.32 36.36 -16.06
N LEU A 240 -31.97 35.81 -17.08
CA LEU A 240 -31.34 35.58 -18.37
C LEU A 240 -32.11 36.45 -19.35
N VAL A 241 -31.56 37.63 -19.63
CA VAL A 241 -32.00 38.58 -20.67
C VAL A 241 -31.02 38.36 -21.85
N PRO A 242 -31.49 38.41 -23.11
CA PRO A 242 -30.95 37.60 -24.22
C PRO A 242 -29.56 37.99 -24.70
#